data_AF-A0AA96LEX0-F1
#
_entry.id   AF-A0AA96LEX0-F1
#
_cell.length_a   1.000
_cell.length_b   1.000
_cell.length_c   1.000
_cell.angle_alpha   90.00
_cell.angle_beta   90.00
_cell.angle_gamma   90.00
#
_symmetry.space_group_name_H-M   'P 1'
#
loop_
_entity.id
_entity.type
_entity.pdbx_description
1 polymer ?
#
loop_
_entity_poly.entity_id
_entity_poly.type
_entity_poly.pdbx_seq_one_letter_code
_entity_poly.pdbx_strand_id
1 'polypeptide(L)' 'MAVNKERINDLINRLSEKDLELVTDLMERLAQNRSYDDIPVDDEPTTQEDLDAIKNAHEALKRGDLISLKDIEHELRS' A
#
# COMPACT_ATOMS: atom_id res chain seq x y z
N MET A 1 11.44 1.10 -8.49
CA MET A 1 12.31 0.67 -7.36
C MET A 1 12.12 -0.83 -7.13
N ALA A 2 13.15 -1.66 -7.34
CA ALA A 2 13.06 -3.09 -7.05
C ALA A 2 13.22 -3.32 -5.53
N VAL A 3 12.18 -3.81 -4.86
CA VAL A 3 12.26 -4.20 -3.45
C VAL A 3 13.18 -5.42 -3.37
N ASN A 4 14.27 -5.36 -2.60
CA ASN A 4 15.17 -6.49 -2.45
C ASN A 4 14.48 -7.63 -1.67
N LYS A 5 14.88 -8.88 -1.95
CA LYS A 5 14.28 -10.07 -1.29
C LYS A 5 14.43 -10.04 0.23
N GLU A 6 15.52 -9.46 0.72
CA GLU A 6 15.80 -9.33 2.16
C GLU A 6 14.77 -8.44 2.86
N ARG A 7 14.39 -7.32 2.25
CA ARG A 7 13.41 -6.39 2.78
C ARG A 7 12.01 -6.96 2.76
N ILE A 8 11.69 -7.82 1.80
CA ILE A 8 10.43 -8.57 1.80
C ILE A 8 10.42 -9.54 2.98
N ASN A 9 11.50 -10.30 3.19
CA ASN A 9 11.61 -11.22 4.33
C ASN A 9 11.51 -10.49 5.68
N ASP A 10 12.16 -9.33 5.81
CA ASP A 10 12.06 -8.52 7.03
C ASP A 10 10.65 -8.00 7.31
N LEU A 11 9.89 -7.68 6.26
CA LEU A 11 8.49 -7.26 6.40
C LEU A 11 7.60 -8.43 6.81
N ILE A 12 7.80 -9.61 6.21
CA ILE A 12 7.06 -10.84 6.56
C ILE A 12 7.34 -11.23 8.02
N ASN A 13 8.60 -11.18 8.45
CA ASN A 13 9.00 -11.54 9.82
C ASN A 13 8.46 -10.60 10.91
N ARG A 14 7.97 -9.41 10.54
CA ARG A 14 7.35 -8.46 11.48
C ARG A 14 5.86 -8.65 11.65
N LEU A 15 5.23 -9.49 10.82
CA LEU A 15 3.81 -9.80 10.92
C LEU A 15 3.56 -10.81 12.04
N SER A 16 2.44 -10.66 12.74
CA SER A 16 2.00 -11.72 13.65
C SER A 16 1.44 -12.90 12.85
N GLU A 17 1.39 -14.11 13.43
CA GLU A 17 0.84 -15.30 12.75
C GLU A 17 -0.58 -15.07 12.22
N LYS A 18 -1.39 -14.30 12.96
CA LYS A 18 -2.75 -13.93 12.55
C LYS A 18 -2.78 -12.99 11.35
N ASP A 19 -1.80 -12.09 11.26
CA ASP A 19 -1.68 -11.18 10.12
C ASP A 19 -1.09 -11.89 8.89
N LEU A 20 -0.31 -12.94 9.11
CA LEU A 20 0.27 -13.75 8.04
C LEU A 20 -0.80 -14.51 7.24
N GLU A 21 -1.80 -15.06 7.92
CA GLU A 21 -2.96 -15.70 7.29
C GLU A 21 -3.76 -14.68 6.44
N LEU A 22 -4.01 -13.49 7.00
CA LEU A 22 -4.72 -12.41 6.31
C LEU A 22 -3.95 -11.91 5.07
N VAL A 23 -2.64 -11.71 5.19
CA VAL A 23 -1.78 -11.29 4.07
C VAL A 23 -1.72 -12.36 3.00
N THR A 24 -1.73 -13.65 3.38
CA THR A 24 -1.74 -14.76 2.42
C THR A 24 -3.04 -14.78 1.61
N ASP A 25 -4.21 -14.67 2.27
CA ASP A 25 -5.51 -14.61 1.57
C ASP A 25 -5.62 -13.37 0.67
N LEU A 26 -5.12 -12.21 1.11
CA LEU A 26 -5.07 -11.00 0.29
C LEU A 26 -4.17 -11.18 -0.95
N MET A 27 -2.98 -11.74 -0.78
CA MET A 27 -2.04 -11.99 -1.87
C MET A 27 -2.58 -13.01 -2.86
N GLU A 28 -3.26 -14.05 -2.38
CA GLU A 28 -3.90 -15.05 -3.22
C GLU A 28 -5.02 -14.43 -4.06
N ARG A 29 -5.88 -13.59 -3.47
CA ARG A 29 -6.93 -12.86 -4.20
C ARG A 29 -6.37 -11.87 -5.23
N LEU A 30 -5.27 -11.18 -4.89
CA LEU A 30 -4.58 -10.28 -5.82
C LEU A 30 -3.97 -11.06 -6.98
N ALA A 31 -3.33 -12.19 -6.72
CA ALA A 31 -2.71 -13.04 -7.75
C ALA A 31 -3.74 -13.73 -8.66
N GLN A 32 -4.93 -14.05 -8.14
CA GLN A 32 -6.01 -14.63 -8.94
C GLN A 32 -6.70 -13.61 -9.85
N ASN A 33 -6.47 -12.32 -9.63
CA ASN A 33 -7.03 -11.26 -10.45
C ASN A 33 -6.20 -11.12 -11.75
N ARG A 34 -6.56 -11.90 -12.78
CA ARG A 34 -5.90 -11.91 -14.11
C ARG A 34 -5.87 -10.55 -14.82
N SER A 35 -6.58 -9.55 -14.32
CA SER A 35 -6.56 -8.18 -14.85
C SER A 35 -5.21 -7.47 -14.64
N TYR A 36 -4.30 -8.08 -13.87
CA TYR A 36 -2.98 -7.53 -13.55
C TYR A 36 -1.86 -7.98 -14.51
N ASP A 37 -2.13 -8.93 -15.43
CA ASP A 37 -1.14 -9.42 -16.41
C ASP A 37 -0.71 -8.33 -17.41
N ASP A 38 -1.50 -7.27 -17.56
CA ASP A 38 -1.31 -6.20 -18.54
C ASP A 38 -1.22 -4.81 -17.88
N ILE A 39 -0.79 -4.75 -16.61
CA ILE A 39 -0.45 -3.45 -16.00
C ILE A 39 0.86 -3.00 -16.61
N PRO A 40 0.88 -1.92 -17.43
CA PRO A 40 2.12 -1.38 -17.92
C PRO A 40 2.97 -0.99 -16.72
N VAL A 41 4.23 -1.43 -16.75
CA VAL A 41 5.21 -0.92 -15.80
C VAL A 41 5.22 0.59 -15.97
N ASP A 42 5.06 1.30 -14.85
CA ASP A 42 5.16 2.75 -14.82
C ASP A 42 6.62 3.14 -15.13
N ASP A 43 6.89 3.30 -16.43
CA ASP A 43 8.16 3.68 -17.00
C ASP A 43 8.31 5.21 -17.07
N GLU A 44 7.34 5.97 -16.52
CA GLU A 44 7.46 7.42 -16.42
C GLU A 44 8.55 7.79 -15.39
N PRO A 45 9.43 8.74 -15.73
CA PRO A 45 10.44 9.20 -14.78
C PRO A 45 9.74 9.88 -13.61
N THR A 46 10.14 9.54 -12.38
CA THR A 46 9.66 10.25 -11.18
C THR A 46 9.93 11.75 -11.34
N THR A 47 8.86 12.52 -11.40
CA THR A 47 8.90 13.96 -11.61
C THR A 47 9.00 14.71 -10.28
N GLN A 48 9.25 16.01 -10.34
CA GLN A 48 9.22 16.86 -9.15
C GLN A 48 7.81 16.94 -8.55
N GLU A 49 6.77 16.82 -9.37
CA GLU A 49 5.37 16.83 -8.91
C GLU A 49 5.08 15.59 -8.05
N ASP A 50 5.60 14.42 -8.42
CA ASP A 50 5.47 13.19 -7.63
C ASP A 50 6.16 13.33 -6.26
N LEU A 51 7.36 13.93 -6.25
CA LEU A 51 8.11 14.17 -5.01
C LEU A 51 7.39 15.15 -4.09
N ASP A 52 6.80 16.20 -4.66
CA ASP A 52 6.03 17.20 -3.91
C ASP A 52 4.72 16.61 -3.39
N ALA A 53 4.05 15.74 -4.17
CA ALA A 53 2.87 15.01 -3.74
C ALA A 53 3.17 14.06 -2.56
N ILE A 54 4.27 13.30 -2.61
CA ILE A 54 4.70 12.42 -1.51
C ILE A 54 5.00 13.25 -0.25
N LYS A 55 5.69 14.38 -0.41
CA LYS A 55 6.01 15.27 0.70
C LYS A 55 4.74 15.86 1.33
N ASN A 56 3.81 16.34 0.51
CA ASN A 56 2.54 16.89 0.96
C ASN A 56 1.69 15.83 1.69
N ALA A 57 1.69 14.58 1.20
CA ALA A 57 1.01 13.48 1.87
C ALA A 57 1.62 13.19 3.25
N HIS A 58 2.95 13.14 3.36
CA HIS A 58 3.62 12.98 4.66
C HIS A 58 3.35 14.15 5.62
N GLU A 59 3.29 15.37 5.10
CA GLU A 59 2.94 16.53 5.91
C GLU A 59 1.48 16.50 6.36
N ALA A 60 0.53 16.14 5.49
CA ALA A 60 -0.87 15.97 5.85
C ALA A 60 -1.07 14.87 6.91
N LEU A 61 -0.32 13.77 6.79
CA LEU A 61 -0.30 12.69 7.77
C LEU A 61 0.21 13.17 9.14
N LYS A 62 1.26 14.01 9.15
CA LYS A 62 1.78 14.65 10.38
C LYS A 62 0.83 15.68 10.97
N ARG A 63 0.09 16.41 10.12
CA ARG A 63 -0.91 17.40 10.55
C ARG A 63 -2.21 16.76 11.06
N GLY A 64 -2.44 15.48 10.76
CA GLY A 64 -3.68 14.78 11.11
C GLY A 64 -4.85 15.15 10.19
N ASP A 65 -4.57 15.70 9.02
CA ASP A 65 -5.58 16.13 8.03
C ASP A 65 -6.15 14.96 7.21
N LEU A 66 -5.69 13.73 7.48
CA LEU A 66 -6.16 12.53 6.78
C LEU A 66 -7.38 11.93 7.46
N ILE A 67 -8.27 11.39 6.64
CA ILE A 67 -9.45 10.65 7.09
C ILE A 67 -8.96 9.35 7.74
N SER A 68 -9.35 9.10 8.99
CA SER A 68 -8.97 7.87 9.68
C SER A 68 -9.82 6.70 9.18
N LEU A 69 -9.31 5.46 9.31
CA LEU A 69 -10.08 4.26 8.99
C LEU A 69 -11.44 4.22 9.72
N LYS A 70 -11.50 4.76 10.94
CA LYS A 70 -12.75 4.86 11.71
C LYS A 70 -13.76 5.80 11.07
N ASP A 71 -13.30 6.88 10.45
CA ASP A 71 -14.18 7.84 9.78
C ASP A 71 -14.77 7.24 8.51
N ILE A 72 -13.96 6.47 7.76
CA ILE A 72 -14.42 5.70 6.58
C ILE A 72 -15.45 4.64 6.98
N GLU A 73 -15.21 3.91 8.08
CA GLU A 73 -16.16 2.91 8.59
C GLU A 73 -17.47 3.53 9.06
N HIS A 74 -17.44 4.73 9.63
CA HIS A 74 -18.62 5.45 10.08
C HIS A 74 -19.49 5.91 8.90
N GLU A 75 -18.89 6.45 7.84
CA GLU A 75 -19.62 6.89 6.65
C GLU A 75 -20.20 5.74 5.82
N LEU A 76 -19.48 4.62 5.69
CA LEU A 76 -19.92 3.49 4.85
C LEU A 76 -20.95 2.56 5.53
N ARG A 77 -21.15 2.69 6.85
CA ARG A 77 -22.09 1.86 7.62
C ARG A 77 -23.25 2.66 8.22
N SER A 78 -23.37 3.95 7.89
CA SER A 78 -24.54 4.79 8.20
C SER A 78 -25.60 4.71 7.11
#